data_AF-A0A7V9QHJ0-F1
#
_entry.id   AF-A0A7V9QHJ0-F1
#
_cell.length_a   1.000
_cell.length_b   1.000
_cell.length_c   1.000
_cell.angle_alpha   90.00
_cell.angle_beta   90.00
_cell.angle_gamma   90.00
#
_symmetry.space_group_name_H-M   'P 1'
#
loop_
_entity.id
_entity.type
_entity.pdbx_description
1 polymer ?
#
loop_
_entity_poly.entity_id
_entity_poly.type
_entity_poly.pdbx_seq_one_letter_code
_entity_poly.pdbx_strand_id
1 'polypeptide(L)'
;MTSDSSEQALETLHRLGIIERGLSSSGQRVIQIVNWLKHQRIDDRPPRPYIASELRARIYERDGYRCLTCGSIERLSLDHIIPFSHGGQDTEENLRTLCTPCNSRRGARCES
;
A
#
# COMPACT_ATOMS: atom_id res chain seq x y z
N MET A 1 -30.30 19.51 23.71
CA MET A 1 -30.44 18.10 23.31
C MET A 1 -29.35 17.75 22.28
N THR A 2 -28.07 17.71 22.70
CA THR A 2 -26.92 17.38 21.84
C THR A 2 -25.90 16.48 22.56
N SER A 3 -26.24 15.98 23.75
CA SER A 3 -25.35 15.21 24.62
C SER A 3 -25.22 13.72 24.27
N ASP A 4 -25.96 13.25 23.26
CA ASP A 4 -26.12 11.80 23.01
C ASP A 4 -25.11 11.28 21.95
N SER A 5 -24.77 12.09 20.95
CA SER A 5 -23.91 11.65 19.83
C SER A 5 -22.48 11.32 20.26
N SER A 6 -21.88 12.18 21.10
CA SER A 6 -20.50 11.96 21.58
C SER A 6 -20.41 10.79 22.56
N GLU A 7 -21.43 10.59 23.40
CA GLU A 7 -21.44 9.50 24.37
C GLU A 7 -21.63 8.15 23.66
N GLN A 8 -22.53 8.08 22.68
CA GLN A 8 -22.72 6.91 21.81
C GLN A 8 -21.45 6.59 20.99
N ALA A 9 -20.72 7.61 20.54
CA ALA A 9 -19.44 7.42 19.85
C ALA A 9 -18.39 6.80 20.78
N LEU A 10 -18.27 7.32 22.01
CA LEU A 10 -17.33 6.78 22.99
C LEU A 10 -17.71 5.36 23.44
N GLU A 11 -18.99 5.07 23.61
CA GLU A 11 -19.52 3.70 23.86
C GLU A 11 -19.12 2.75 22.72
N THR A 12 -19.26 3.20 21.48
CA THR A 12 -18.90 2.42 20.29
C THR A 12 -17.40 2.13 20.24
N LEU A 13 -16.55 3.13 20.48
CA LEU A 13 -15.10 2.96 20.50
C LEU A 13 -14.65 2.03 21.63
N HIS A 14 -15.29 2.10 22.80
CA HIS A 14 -15.02 1.18 23.91
C HIS A 14 -15.40 -0.26 23.54
N ARG A 15 -16.59 -0.47 22.97
CA ARG A 15 -17.05 -1.79 22.49
C ARG A 15 -16.15 -2.39 21.41
N LEU A 16 -15.56 -1.56 20.55
CA LEU A 16 -14.57 -2.00 19.55
C LEU A 16 -13.18 -2.28 20.17
N GLY A 17 -12.99 -2.04 21.46
CA GLY A 17 -11.73 -2.23 22.17
C GLY A 17 -10.64 -1.27 21.69
N ILE A 18 -11.01 -0.07 21.25
CA ILE A 18 -10.09 1.00 20.82
C ILE A 18 -9.71 1.87 22.02
N ILE A 19 -10.65 2.06 22.95
CA ILE A 19 -10.45 2.88 24.14
C ILE A 19 -10.91 2.17 25.41
N GLU A 20 -10.31 2.53 26.53
CA GLU A 20 -10.77 2.24 27.89
C GLU A 20 -11.00 3.55 28.65
N ARG A 21 -12.00 3.55 29.52
CA ARG A 21 -12.31 4.71 30.37
C ARG A 21 -11.81 4.43 31.79
N GLY A 22 -11.11 5.38 32.40
CA GLY A 22 -10.52 5.17 33.71
C GLY A 22 -10.25 6.47 34.48
N LEU A 23 -9.53 6.32 35.58
CA LEU A 23 -9.04 7.43 36.40
C LEU A 23 -7.51 7.42 36.38
N SER A 24 -6.90 8.60 36.32
CA SER A 24 -5.46 8.75 36.56
C SER A 24 -5.13 8.46 38.03
N SER A 25 -3.84 8.35 38.35
CA SER A 25 -3.35 8.29 39.73
C SER A 25 -3.74 9.50 40.58
N SER A 26 -4.02 10.63 39.95
CA SER A 26 -4.54 11.85 40.59
C SER A 26 -6.07 11.92 40.67
N GLY A 27 -6.79 10.88 40.24
CA GLY A 27 -8.25 10.80 40.27
C GLY A 27 -8.97 11.52 39.12
N GLN A 28 -8.25 11.97 38.10
CA GLN A 28 -8.84 12.62 36.92
C GLN A 28 -9.42 11.60 35.95
N ARG A 29 -10.61 11.86 35.39
CA ARG A 29 -11.20 11.02 34.33
C ARG A 29 -10.34 11.09 33.07
N VAL A 30 -9.97 9.93 32.55
CA VAL A 30 -9.17 9.79 31.33
C VAL A 30 -9.78 8.76 30.40
N ILE A 31 -9.50 8.92 29.10
CA ILE A 31 -9.75 7.91 28.07
C ILE A 31 -8.38 7.42 27.63
N GLN A 32 -8.11 6.14 27.85
CA GLN A 32 -6.89 5.49 27.40
C GLN A 32 -7.14 4.87 26.03
N ILE A 33 -6.27 5.14 25.05
CA ILE A 33 -6.29 4.40 23.80
C ILE A 33 -5.59 3.07 24.06
N VAL A 34 -6.30 1.97 23.81
CA VAL A 34 -5.82 0.61 24.06
C VAL A 34 -5.71 -0.16 22.77
N ASN A 35 -4.96 -1.26 22.79
CA ASN A 35 -4.82 -2.16 21.66
C ASN A 35 -4.37 -1.46 20.36
N TRP A 36 -3.44 -0.52 20.53
CA TRP A 36 -2.94 0.39 19.49
C TRP A 36 -2.49 -0.35 18.22
N LEU A 37 -1.79 -1.48 18.38
CA LEU A 37 -1.29 -2.29 17.26
C LEU A 37 -2.41 -2.91 16.42
N LYS A 38 -3.52 -3.35 17.04
CA LYS A 38 -4.66 -3.96 16.31
C LYS A 38 -5.42 -2.94 15.47
N HIS A 39 -5.48 -1.70 15.93
CA HIS A 39 -6.30 -0.65 15.31
C HIS A 39 -5.53 0.28 14.37
N GLN A 40 -4.22 0.11 14.23
CA GLN A 40 -3.42 0.98 13.36
C GLN A 40 -3.60 0.73 11.86
N ARG A 41 -4.32 -0.32 11.42
CA ARG A 41 -4.25 -0.79 10.00
C ARG A 41 -2.79 -0.79 9.52
N ILE A 42 -1.86 -1.23 10.39
CA ILE A 42 -0.46 -1.38 9.99
C ILE A 42 -0.50 -2.37 8.85
N ASP A 43 -0.17 -1.91 7.66
CA ASP A 43 0.11 -2.80 6.55
C ASP A 43 1.35 -3.59 6.97
N ASP A 44 1.13 -4.77 7.55
CA ASP A 44 2.15 -5.70 8.04
C ASP A 44 2.85 -6.43 6.89
N ARG A 45 2.38 -6.21 5.66
CA ARG A 45 3.10 -6.67 4.47
C ARG A 45 4.49 -6.04 4.50
N PRO A 46 5.54 -6.86 4.44
CA PRO A 46 6.90 -6.33 4.36
C PRO A 46 6.97 -5.35 3.19
N PRO A 47 7.71 -4.23 3.34
CA PRO A 47 7.92 -3.31 2.24
C PRO A 47 8.41 -4.12 1.04
N ARG A 48 7.80 -3.87 -0.11
CA ARG A 48 8.13 -4.58 -1.34
C ARG A 48 9.64 -4.46 -1.58
N PRO A 49 10.37 -5.57 -1.79
CA PRO A 49 11.79 -5.50 -2.11
C PRO A 49 11.98 -4.63 -3.36
N TYR A 50 13.02 -3.80 -3.33
CA TYR A 50 13.33 -2.94 -4.46
C TYR A 50 13.90 -3.80 -5.59
N ILE A 51 13.39 -3.62 -6.82
CA ILE A 51 13.99 -4.25 -8.01
C ILE A 51 15.43 -3.73 -8.13
N ALA A 52 16.41 -4.64 -8.11
CA ALA A 52 17.82 -4.29 -8.16
C ALA A 52 18.11 -3.31 -9.31
N SER A 53 18.91 -2.28 -9.03
CA SER A 53 19.21 -1.20 -9.97
C SER A 53 19.80 -1.72 -11.28
N GLU A 54 20.63 -2.76 -11.19
CA GLU A 54 21.26 -3.44 -12.32
C GLU A 54 20.23 -4.14 -13.20
N LEU A 55 19.28 -4.86 -12.59
CA LEU A 55 18.19 -5.49 -13.33
C LEU A 55 17.32 -4.44 -14.02
N ARG A 56 17.02 -3.34 -13.33
CA ARG A 56 16.26 -2.23 -13.91
C ARG A 56 16.97 -1.61 -15.12
N ALA A 57 18.27 -1.38 -15.02
CA ALA A 57 19.07 -0.86 -16.12
C ALA A 57 19.06 -1.81 -17.32
N ARG A 58 19.25 -3.13 -17.10
CA ARG A 58 19.19 -4.13 -18.17
C ARG A 58 17.86 -4.13 -18.92
N ILE A 59 16.74 -4.08 -18.19
CA ILE A 59 15.40 -4.07 -18.80
C ILE A 59 15.17 -2.79 -19.60
N TYR A 60 15.60 -1.63 -19.08
CA TYR A 60 15.48 -0.37 -19.81
C TYR A 60 16.33 -0.36 -21.08
N GLU A 61 17.55 -0.89 -21.02
CA GLU A 61 18.41 -1.02 -22.18
C GLU A 61 17.83 -1.98 -23.23
N ARG A 62 17.37 -3.16 -22.80
CA ARG A 62 16.68 -4.15 -23.65
C ARG A 62 15.47 -3.55 -24.36
N ASP A 63 14.67 -2.76 -23.64
CA ASP A 63 13.45 -2.14 -24.16
C ASP A 63 13.73 -0.80 -24.90
N GLY A 64 15.00 -0.44 -25.09
CA GLY A 64 15.41 0.76 -25.83
C GLY A 64 14.99 2.07 -25.17
N TYR A 65 14.88 2.08 -23.84
CA TYR A 65 14.39 3.20 -23.03
C TYR A 65 13.03 3.72 -23.51
N ARG A 66 12.12 2.81 -23.87
CA ARG A 66 10.80 3.14 -24.41
C ARG A 66 9.71 2.29 -23.78
N CYS A 67 8.53 2.89 -23.65
CA CYS A 67 7.32 2.18 -23.31
C CYS A 67 6.99 1.16 -24.41
N LEU A 68 6.92 -0.13 -24.07
CA LEU A 68 6.61 -1.18 -25.04
C LEU A 68 5.16 -1.12 -25.56
N THR A 69 4.26 -0.37 -24.90
CA THR A 69 2.87 -0.20 -25.35
C THR A 69 2.69 1.00 -26.29
N CYS A 70 3.32 2.14 -26.01
CA CYS A 70 3.06 3.39 -26.74
C CYS A 70 4.30 4.09 -27.32
N GLY A 71 5.51 3.57 -27.07
CA GLY A 71 6.77 4.13 -27.57
C GLY A 71 7.27 5.40 -26.87
N SER A 72 6.53 5.92 -25.88
CA SER A 72 6.97 7.08 -25.08
C SER A 72 8.30 6.80 -24.38
N ILE A 73 9.16 7.82 -24.32
CA ILE A 73 10.44 7.82 -23.59
C ILE A 73 10.31 8.51 -22.22
N GLU A 74 9.13 9.02 -21.89
CA GLU A 74 8.91 9.80 -20.68
C GLU A 74 8.27 8.97 -19.57
N ARG A 75 8.62 9.29 -18.32
CA ARG A 75 7.99 8.73 -17.11
C ARG A 75 7.94 7.19 -17.11
N LEU A 76 9.05 6.58 -17.49
CA LEU A 76 9.21 5.13 -17.59
C LEU A 76 9.24 4.47 -16.21
N SER A 77 8.58 3.34 -16.13
CA SER A 77 8.49 2.46 -14.97
C SER A 77 8.63 1.02 -15.42
N LEU A 78 9.08 0.16 -14.51
CA LEU A 78 8.98 -1.27 -14.72
C LEU A 78 7.60 -1.76 -14.37
N ASP A 79 7.15 -2.71 -15.18
CA ASP A 79 5.88 -3.37 -15.05
C ASP A 79 6.07 -4.89 -15.06
N HIS A 80 5.45 -5.60 -14.13
CA HIS A 80 5.44 -7.06 -14.16
C HIS A 80 4.40 -7.57 -15.16
N ILE A 81 4.77 -8.44 -16.08
CA ILE A 81 3.83 -9.06 -17.03
C ILE A 81 2.81 -9.90 -16.25
N ILE A 82 3.29 -10.87 -15.47
CA ILE A 82 2.51 -11.55 -14.43
C ILE A 82 2.54 -10.65 -13.21
N PRO A 83 1.41 -10.06 -12.77
CA PRO A 83 1.39 -9.18 -11.61
C PRO A 83 1.97 -9.88 -10.38
N PHE A 84 2.68 -9.12 -9.55
CA PHE A 84 3.18 -9.62 -8.27
C PHE A 84 2.07 -10.22 -7.39
N SER A 85 0.86 -9.65 -7.42
CA SER A 85 -0.30 -10.19 -6.70
C SER A 85 -0.75 -11.58 -7.14
N HIS A 86 -0.29 -12.03 -8.31
CA HIS A 86 -0.51 -13.37 -8.86
C HIS A 86 0.76 -14.23 -8.81
N GLY A 87 1.78 -13.84 -8.02
CA GLY A 87 3.02 -14.58 -7.86
C GLY A 87 4.11 -14.27 -8.89
N GLY A 88 3.97 -13.19 -9.66
CA GLY A 88 5.01 -12.76 -10.60
C GLY A 88 6.32 -12.37 -9.89
N GLN A 89 7.44 -12.88 -10.40
CA GLN A 89 8.77 -12.64 -9.86
C GLN A 89 9.47 -11.45 -10.51
N ASP A 90 10.50 -10.91 -9.84
CA ASP A 90 11.39 -9.87 -10.36
C ASP A 90 12.46 -10.49 -11.29
N THR A 91 12.02 -11.09 -12.40
CA THR A 91 12.92 -11.62 -13.44
C THR A 91 12.92 -10.72 -14.65
N GLU A 92 13.99 -10.79 -15.44
CA GLU A 92 14.10 -9.99 -16.67
C GLU A 92 12.97 -10.34 -17.65
N GLU A 93 12.58 -11.60 -17.72
CA GLU A 93 11.51 -12.10 -18.60
C GLU A 93 10.12 -11.64 -18.14
N ASN A 94 9.92 -11.47 -16.84
CA ASN A 94 8.63 -11.06 -16.28
C ASN A 94 8.50 -9.53 -16.14
N LEU A 95 9.54 -8.76 -16.43
CA LEU A 95 9.53 -7.30 -16.32
C LEU A 95 9.58 -6.65 -17.70
N ARG A 96 8.83 -5.57 -17.87
CA ARG A 96 8.82 -4.74 -19.08
C ARG A 96 8.76 -3.26 -18.77
N THR A 97 9.23 -2.45 -19.70
CA THR A 97 9.22 -0.99 -19.60
C THR A 97 7.89 -0.42 -20.07
N LEU A 98 7.17 0.27 -19.20
CA LEU A 98 5.96 1.02 -19.53
C LEU A 98 6.05 2.46 -19.01
N CYS A 99 5.51 3.41 -19.76
CA CYS A 99 5.29 4.76 -19.22
C CYS A 99 4.19 4.72 -18.14
N THR A 100 4.25 5.65 -17.19
CA THR A 100 3.30 5.73 -16.07
C THR A 100 1.82 5.66 -16.53
N PRO A 101 1.38 6.39 -17.58
CA PRO A 101 0.00 6.27 -18.06
C PRO A 101 -0.40 4.87 -18.54
N CYS A 102 0.48 4.18 -19.29
CA CYS A 102 0.23 2.83 -19.77
C CYS A 102 0.21 1.82 -18.61
N ASN A 103 1.17 1.94 -17.69
CA ASN A 103 1.25 1.09 -16.51
C ASN A 103 -0.01 1.23 -15.63
N SER A 104 -0.42 2.47 -15.33
CA SER A 104 -1.65 2.74 -14.56
C SER A 104 -2.92 2.25 -15.27
N ARG A 105 -2.99 2.36 -16.60
CA ARG A 105 -4.12 1.82 -17.37
C ARG A 105 -4.20 0.31 -17.25
N ARG A 106 -3.08 -0.40 -17.27
CA ARG A 106 -3.09 -1.87 -17.10
C ARG A 106 -3.57 -2.25 -15.70
N GLY A 107 -2.98 -1.66 -14.66
CA GLY A 107 -3.25 -2.04 -13.27
C GLY A 107 -2.78 -3.48 -12.98
N ALA A 108 -3.45 -4.19 -12.06
CA ALA A 108 -3.08 -5.56 -11.66
C ALA A 108 -3.66 -6.67 -12.56
N ARG A 109 -3.99 -6.35 -13.82
CA ARG A 109 -4.58 -7.30 -14.77
C ARG A 109 -3.49 -8.18 -15.38
N CYS A 110 -3.72 -9.49 -15.39
CA CYS A 110 -2.95 -10.41 -16.22
C CYS A 110 -3.39 -10.21 -17.68
N GLU A 111 -2.44 -9.99 -18.59
CA GLU A 111 -2.71 -10.17 -20.02
C GLU A 111 -2.70 -11.68 -20.27
N SER A 112 -3.83 -12.20 -20.74
CA SER A 112 -4.06 -13.62 -21.07
C SER A 112 -3.49 -13.98 -22.44
#